data_AF-A0A0L0EPX5-F1
#
_entry.id   AF-A0A0L0EPX5-F1
#
_cell.length_a   1.000
_cell.length_b   1.000
_cell.length_c   1.000
_cell.angle_alpha   90.00
_cell.angle_beta   90.00
_cell.angle_gamma   90.00
#
_symmetry.space_group_name_H-M   'P 1'
#
loop_
_entity.id
_entity.type
_entity.pdbx_description
1 polymer ?
#
loop_
_entity_poly.entity_id
_entity_poly.type
_entity_poly.pdbx_seq_one_letter_code
_entity_poly.pdbx_strand_id
1 'polypeptide(L)'
;MAYFSSLPGTGGGTSHFEIQGRAEAVFSDNPMWNFELVSRDAWRTVGMQLLEGRDFNLSDLAVDSRELREQGSVVIINAAMARELFPQGNALGQRVRTLNGEGWHTEWRTIVGVVSDSVHGPTMDATSARHTGYGLMDLRPWRMNLVMHYRGEQAQAIAALRQAIVDLDADATVHDIQSYQSLIKQPLLLMASLNQIFLVGGLVALFLAASGIYAMAANSIALRSQEIATRRALGVPEGQVVLLFVRQALWQLAVGLTLGIGAALWLSAQLAGAMNIDPNSYVWALLGIPGFIVILVLLATLLPVSRQLQVPPLRHLGRVSGPRQVDMSDWIRHSTVLLFP
;
A
#
# COMPACT_ATOMS: atom_id res chain seq x y z
N MET A 1 19.39 15.36 -20.53
CA MET A 1 19.68 15.92 -19.21
C MET A 1 18.59 16.93 -18.93
N ALA A 2 18.05 16.94 -17.72
CA ALA A 2 16.92 17.78 -17.35
C ALA A 2 17.04 18.21 -15.90
N TYR A 3 16.47 19.37 -15.58
CA TYR A 3 16.44 19.91 -14.24
C TYR A 3 15.01 19.94 -13.70
N PHE A 4 14.86 19.64 -12.42
CA PHE A 4 13.58 19.65 -11.71
C PHE A 4 13.75 20.26 -10.31
N SER A 5 12.80 21.07 -9.84
CA SER A 5 12.75 21.50 -8.43
C SER A 5 12.48 20.30 -7.52
N SER A 6 11.51 19.46 -7.87
CA SER A 6 11.26 18.16 -7.26
C SER A 6 11.05 17.13 -8.37
N LEU A 7 11.60 15.93 -8.17
CA LEU A 7 11.51 14.86 -9.15
C LEU A 7 10.13 14.19 -9.09
N PRO A 8 9.60 13.71 -10.22
CA PRO A 8 8.46 12.79 -10.18
C PRO A 8 8.77 11.61 -9.24
N GLY A 9 7.83 11.26 -8.37
CA GLY A 9 7.98 10.30 -7.28
C GLY A 9 8.55 10.87 -5.97
N THR A 10 8.88 12.16 -5.95
CA THR A 10 9.32 12.90 -4.75
C THR A 10 8.54 14.20 -4.60
N GLY A 11 8.88 15.01 -3.59
CA GLY A 11 8.16 16.25 -3.30
C GLY A 11 6.91 15.99 -2.46
N GLY A 12 5.95 16.90 -2.50
CA GLY A 12 4.71 16.83 -1.70
C GLY A 12 4.19 18.17 -1.23
N GLY A 13 4.85 19.27 -1.59
CA GLY A 13 4.31 20.61 -1.36
C GLY A 13 3.17 20.90 -2.32
N THR A 14 1.94 20.85 -1.82
CA THR A 14 0.78 21.30 -2.59
C THR A 14 0.38 22.71 -2.25
N SER A 15 -0.23 23.39 -3.21
CA SER A 15 -0.81 24.70 -3.04
C SER A 15 -2.18 24.74 -3.68
N HIS A 16 -3.05 25.61 -3.19
CA HIS A 16 -4.30 25.87 -3.88
C HIS A 16 -4.00 26.64 -5.17
N PHE A 17 -4.84 26.45 -6.18
CA PHE A 17 -4.80 27.26 -7.39
C PHE A 17 -6.20 27.58 -7.85
N GLU A 18 -6.30 28.63 -8.64
CA GLU A 18 -7.55 29.05 -9.26
C GLU A 18 -7.39 29.14 -10.78
N ILE A 19 -8.53 29.04 -11.46
CA ILE A 19 -8.66 29.12 -12.91
C ILE A 19 -9.42 30.40 -13.24
N GLN A 20 -8.86 31.20 -14.15
CA GLN A 20 -9.44 32.48 -14.54
C GLN A 20 -10.87 32.29 -15.07
N GLY A 21 -11.80 33.11 -14.61
CA GLY A 21 -13.20 33.06 -15.04
C GLY A 21 -14.07 32.00 -14.35
N ARG A 22 -13.52 31.22 -13.41
CA ARG A 22 -14.33 30.49 -12.43
C ARG A 22 -14.67 31.41 -11.26
N ALA A 23 -15.87 31.27 -10.70
CA ALA A 23 -16.26 32.01 -9.50
C ALA A 23 -15.22 31.79 -8.40
N GLU A 24 -14.83 32.87 -7.71
CA GLU A 24 -13.90 32.82 -6.59
C GLU A 24 -14.50 31.92 -5.51
N ALA A 25 -14.02 30.68 -5.44
CA ALA A 25 -14.40 29.77 -4.37
C ALA A 25 -13.74 30.26 -3.08
N VAL A 26 -14.35 29.98 -1.93
CA VAL A 26 -13.68 30.12 -0.63
C VAL A 26 -12.32 29.44 -0.74
N PHE A 27 -11.26 30.03 -0.17
CA PHE A 27 -9.89 29.54 -0.35
C PHE A 27 -9.76 28.01 -0.18
N SER A 28 -10.43 27.44 0.82
CA SER A 28 -10.48 26.01 1.14
C SER A 28 -11.07 25.12 0.04
N ASP A 29 -11.93 25.68 -0.81
CA ASP A 29 -12.68 24.96 -1.84
C ASP A 29 -11.93 24.96 -3.17
N ASN A 30 -10.86 25.75 -3.29
CA ASN A 30 -10.02 25.74 -4.48
C ASN A 30 -9.29 24.40 -4.62
N PRO A 31 -9.16 23.87 -5.84
CA PRO A 31 -8.40 22.66 -6.07
C PRO A 31 -6.93 22.86 -5.68
N MET A 32 -6.32 21.79 -5.21
CA MET A 32 -4.88 21.77 -4.93
C MET A 32 -4.12 21.19 -6.13
N TRP A 33 -2.89 21.66 -6.32
CA TRP A 33 -1.93 21.11 -7.27
C TRP A 33 -0.53 21.02 -6.66
N ASN A 34 0.30 20.17 -7.25
CA ASN A 34 1.75 20.28 -7.13
C ASN A 34 2.22 21.33 -8.15
N PHE A 35 3.16 22.20 -7.78
CA PHE A 35 3.75 23.16 -8.71
C PHE A 35 5.26 22.99 -8.74
N GLU A 36 5.77 22.52 -9.88
CA GLU A 36 7.18 22.18 -10.04
C GLU A 36 7.84 23.04 -11.13
N LEU A 37 9.11 23.38 -10.93
CA LEU A 37 9.93 24.07 -11.92
C LEU A 37 10.77 23.05 -12.67
N VAL A 38 10.73 23.12 -13.99
CA VAL A 38 11.43 22.17 -14.86
C VAL A 38 12.23 22.90 -15.93
N SER A 39 13.27 22.25 -16.43
CA SER A 39 13.93 22.72 -17.64
C SER A 39 13.13 22.42 -18.90
N ARG A 40 13.52 23.06 -20.00
CA ARG A 40 13.08 22.65 -21.34
C ARG A 40 13.42 21.18 -21.60
N ASP A 41 12.59 20.49 -22.38
CA ASP A 41 12.75 19.07 -22.75
C ASP A 41 12.81 18.09 -21.57
N ALA A 42 12.39 18.52 -20.37
CA ALA A 42 12.51 17.72 -19.16
C ALA A 42 11.76 16.38 -19.25
N TRP A 43 10.62 16.40 -19.95
CA TRP A 43 9.70 15.27 -20.13
C TRP A 43 10.40 14.02 -20.66
N ARG A 44 11.20 14.18 -21.72
CA ARG A 44 11.90 13.07 -22.39
C ARG A 44 12.90 12.37 -21.48
N THR A 45 13.49 13.10 -20.54
CA THR A 45 14.50 12.56 -19.62
C THR A 45 13.87 11.66 -18.58
N VAL A 46 12.64 11.95 -18.13
CA VAL A 46 11.92 11.15 -17.12
C VAL A 46 10.88 10.18 -17.72
N GLY A 47 10.82 10.07 -19.04
CA GLY A 47 9.90 9.18 -19.74
C GLY A 47 8.47 9.70 -19.88
N MET A 48 8.24 10.98 -19.55
CA MET A 48 6.98 11.67 -19.80
C MET A 48 6.88 12.13 -21.26
N GLN A 49 5.66 12.35 -21.73
CA GLN A 49 5.38 12.77 -23.10
C GLN A 49 4.56 14.06 -23.13
N LEU A 50 4.87 14.96 -24.05
CA LEU A 50 4.00 16.09 -24.39
C LEU A 50 2.85 15.56 -25.24
N LEU A 51 1.62 15.73 -24.77
CA LEU A 51 0.40 15.22 -25.39
C LEU A 51 -0.26 16.29 -26.27
N GLU A 52 -0.34 17.52 -25.76
CA GLU A 52 -0.99 18.64 -26.45
C GLU A 52 -0.20 19.94 -26.26
N GLY A 53 -0.37 20.87 -27.20
CA GLY A 53 0.26 22.19 -27.15
C GLY A 53 1.75 22.15 -27.49
N ARG A 54 2.55 22.92 -26.74
CA ARG A 54 3.99 23.06 -26.97
C ARG A 54 4.79 22.95 -25.68
N ASP A 55 6.08 22.64 -25.81
CA ASP A 55 7.04 22.74 -24.72
C ASP A 55 7.48 24.21 -24.48
N PHE A 56 8.21 24.43 -23.40
CA PHE A 56 8.79 25.72 -23.06
C PHE A 56 9.84 26.17 -24.07
N ASN A 57 9.83 27.46 -24.40
CA ASN A 57 10.79 28.10 -25.28
C ASN A 57 11.65 29.14 -24.54
N LEU A 58 12.73 29.61 -25.16
CA LEU A 58 13.61 30.62 -24.54
C LEU A 58 12.90 31.94 -24.24
N SER A 59 11.92 32.32 -25.06
CA SER A 59 11.10 33.52 -24.85
C SER A 59 10.20 33.44 -23.63
N ASP A 60 9.99 32.23 -23.09
CA ASP A 60 9.16 32.02 -21.91
C ASP A 60 9.96 32.23 -20.60
N LEU A 61 11.29 32.34 -20.68
CA LEU A 61 12.14 32.76 -19.56
C LEU A 61 11.93 34.25 -19.36
N ALA A 62 11.17 34.61 -18.34
CA ALA A 62 11.07 36.00 -17.96
C ALA A 62 12.30 36.39 -17.15
N VAL A 63 13.08 37.33 -17.68
CA VAL A 63 14.33 37.81 -17.07
C VAL A 63 14.04 38.89 -16.00
N ASP A 64 12.86 39.52 -16.05
CA ASP A 64 12.44 40.54 -15.10
C ASP A 64 10.99 40.34 -14.59
N SER A 65 10.77 40.68 -13.32
CA SER A 65 9.49 40.66 -12.63
C SER A 65 8.41 41.55 -13.27
N ARG A 66 8.82 42.57 -14.02
CA ARG A 66 7.92 43.43 -14.82
C ARG A 66 7.50 42.77 -16.13
N GLU A 67 8.40 42.08 -16.83
CA GLU A 67 8.08 41.34 -18.05
C GLU A 67 7.14 40.16 -17.78
N LEU A 68 7.25 39.51 -16.60
CA LEU A 68 6.30 38.50 -16.13
C LEU A 68 4.84 39.01 -16.10
N ARG A 69 4.64 40.30 -15.81
CA ARG A 69 3.30 40.93 -15.74
C ARG A 69 2.73 41.26 -17.11
N GLU A 70 3.57 41.54 -18.10
CA GLU A 70 3.15 41.96 -19.44
C GLU A 70 3.06 40.79 -20.44
N GLN A 71 3.99 39.84 -20.40
CA GLN A 71 4.03 38.71 -21.35
C GLN A 71 3.28 37.47 -20.84
N GLY A 72 2.98 37.42 -19.55
CA GLY A 72 2.31 36.30 -18.90
C GLY A 72 3.24 35.10 -18.74
N SER A 73 3.49 34.70 -17.50
CA SER A 73 4.20 33.44 -17.23
C SER A 73 3.45 32.26 -17.88
N VAL A 74 4.18 31.26 -18.37
CA VAL A 74 3.56 30.08 -18.99
C VAL A 74 3.62 28.89 -18.04
N VAL A 75 2.67 27.99 -18.16
CA VAL A 75 2.59 26.75 -17.39
C VAL A 75 2.23 25.59 -18.30
N ILE A 76 2.77 24.41 -17.99
CA ILE A 76 2.39 23.14 -18.60
C ILE A 76 1.70 22.31 -17.52
N ILE A 77 0.62 21.62 -17.85
CA ILE A 77 -0.16 20.84 -16.86
C ILE A 77 -0.17 19.35 -17.19
N ASN A 78 -0.49 18.49 -16.22
CA ASN A 78 -0.68 17.08 -16.50
C ASN A 78 -2.05 16.76 -17.10
N ALA A 79 -2.15 15.59 -17.75
CA ALA A 79 -3.36 15.12 -18.43
C ALA A 79 -4.58 14.99 -17.50
N ALA A 80 -4.41 14.56 -16.25
CA ALA A 80 -5.51 14.45 -15.29
C ALA A 80 -6.13 15.83 -15.00
N MET A 81 -5.31 16.87 -14.79
CA MET A 81 -5.79 18.24 -14.60
C MET A 81 -6.54 18.76 -15.84
N ALA A 82 -6.01 18.48 -17.04
CA ALA A 82 -6.67 18.85 -18.28
C ALA A 82 -8.06 18.17 -18.42
N ARG A 83 -8.15 16.87 -18.16
CA ARG A 83 -9.40 16.10 -18.28
C ARG A 83 -10.45 16.47 -17.23
N GLU A 84 -10.05 16.58 -15.97
CA GLU A 84 -10.97 16.77 -14.84
C GLU A 84 -11.44 18.23 -14.74
N LEU A 85 -10.55 19.19 -15.01
CA LEU A 85 -10.87 20.61 -14.85
C LEU A 85 -11.22 21.28 -16.16
N PHE A 86 -10.91 20.71 -17.32
CA PHE A 86 -11.30 21.28 -18.62
C PHE A 86 -12.03 20.23 -19.48
N PRO A 87 -13.19 19.70 -19.03
CA PRO A 87 -13.88 18.59 -19.69
C PRO A 87 -14.37 18.90 -21.10
N GLN A 88 -14.43 20.19 -21.47
CA GLN A 88 -14.78 20.63 -22.82
C GLN A 88 -13.58 20.68 -23.80
N GLY A 89 -12.38 20.26 -23.36
CA GLY A 89 -11.20 20.13 -24.21
C GLY A 89 -10.46 21.44 -24.52
N ASN A 90 -10.72 22.52 -23.78
CA ASN A 90 -10.13 23.84 -24.01
C ASN A 90 -9.21 24.27 -22.86
N ALA A 91 -8.25 23.42 -22.47
CA ALA A 91 -7.28 23.72 -21.41
C ALA A 91 -6.19 24.69 -21.89
N LEU A 92 -5.78 24.59 -23.15
CA LEU A 92 -4.75 25.46 -23.73
C LEU A 92 -5.25 26.92 -23.83
N GLY A 93 -4.38 27.87 -23.52
CA GLY A 93 -4.70 29.31 -23.52
C GLY A 93 -5.45 29.80 -22.27
N GLN A 94 -5.97 28.89 -21.44
CA GLN A 94 -6.57 29.24 -20.16
C GLN A 94 -5.51 29.72 -19.18
N ARG A 95 -5.93 30.54 -18.21
CA ARG A 95 -5.02 31.09 -17.20
C ARG A 95 -5.28 30.51 -15.82
N VAL A 96 -4.20 30.22 -15.10
CA VAL A 96 -4.22 29.71 -13.73
C VAL A 96 -3.22 30.47 -12.86
N ARG A 97 -3.50 30.61 -11.57
CA ARG A 97 -2.53 31.16 -10.61
C ARG A 97 -2.54 30.36 -9.31
N THR A 98 -1.38 30.31 -8.66
CA THR A 98 -1.23 29.70 -7.33
C THR A 98 -1.72 30.66 -6.26
N LEU A 99 -2.39 30.13 -5.25
CA LEU A 99 -2.90 30.82 -4.07
C LEU A 99 -2.24 30.28 -2.82
N ASN A 100 -2.08 31.13 -1.80
CA ASN A 100 -1.79 30.71 -0.43
C ASN A 100 -2.89 31.20 0.54
N GLY A 101 -2.88 30.65 1.76
CA GLY A 101 -3.92 30.94 2.77
C GLY A 101 -3.89 32.35 3.36
N GLU A 102 -2.86 33.14 3.05
CA GLU A 102 -2.63 34.49 3.56
C GLU A 102 -3.03 35.58 2.54
N GLY A 103 -3.73 35.21 1.47
CA GLY A 103 -4.16 36.13 0.42
C GLY A 103 -3.07 36.49 -0.58
N TRP A 104 -1.88 35.88 -0.47
CA TRP A 104 -0.86 35.97 -1.50
C TRP A 104 -1.22 35.04 -2.67
N HIS A 105 -0.95 35.53 -3.87
CA HIS A 105 -1.16 34.81 -5.10
C HIS A 105 -0.03 35.10 -6.07
N THR A 106 0.23 34.16 -6.97
CA THR A 106 1.15 34.42 -8.09
C THR A 106 0.46 35.26 -9.16
N GLU A 107 1.25 35.74 -10.12
CA GLU A 107 0.71 36.25 -11.39
C GLU A 107 -0.02 35.14 -12.16
N TRP A 108 -0.92 35.56 -13.07
CA TRP A 108 -1.62 34.66 -13.96
C TRP A 108 -0.66 33.97 -14.92
N ARG A 109 -0.78 32.64 -15.02
CA ARG A 109 0.01 31.82 -15.94
C ARG A 109 -0.86 31.23 -17.04
N THR A 110 -0.43 31.33 -18.30
CA THR A 110 -1.16 30.76 -19.43
C THR A 110 -0.74 29.31 -19.67
N ILE A 111 -1.72 28.41 -19.78
CA ILE A 111 -1.49 27.00 -20.08
C ILE A 111 -1.08 26.86 -21.55
N VAL A 112 0.14 26.37 -21.80
CA VAL A 112 0.69 26.25 -23.17
C VAL A 112 0.88 24.80 -23.63
N GLY A 113 0.78 23.84 -22.72
CA GLY A 113 0.96 22.43 -23.03
C GLY A 113 0.37 21.49 -21.98
N VAL A 114 0.15 20.26 -22.40
CA VAL A 114 -0.33 19.16 -21.55
C VAL A 114 0.64 17.99 -21.67
N VAL A 115 1.10 17.46 -20.54
CA VAL A 115 2.01 16.31 -20.48
C VAL A 115 1.34 15.08 -19.86
N SER A 116 1.90 13.91 -20.13
CA SER A 116 1.46 12.65 -19.52
C SER A 116 1.47 12.72 -18.00
N ASP A 117 0.54 12.00 -17.37
CA ASP A 117 0.43 11.95 -15.92
C ASP A 117 1.70 11.40 -15.27
N SER A 118 2.10 12.03 -14.16
CA SER A 118 3.18 11.58 -13.29
C SER A 118 2.77 11.83 -11.84
N VAL A 119 3.31 11.02 -10.94
CA VAL A 119 3.02 11.12 -9.50
C VAL A 119 4.06 12.05 -8.88
N HIS A 120 3.60 13.10 -8.20
CA HIS A 120 4.44 13.96 -7.36
C HIS A 120 3.94 13.86 -5.92
N GLY A 121 4.86 13.73 -4.96
CA GLY A 121 4.54 13.41 -3.58
C GLY A 121 4.43 11.91 -3.27
N PRO A 122 4.23 11.56 -1.98
CA PRO A 122 4.08 10.17 -1.58
C PRO A 122 2.79 9.57 -2.17
N THR A 123 2.88 8.38 -2.74
CA THR A 123 1.73 7.66 -3.37
C THR A 123 0.54 7.44 -2.43
N MET A 124 0.74 7.57 -1.12
CA MET A 124 -0.25 7.31 -0.07
C MET A 124 -0.67 8.58 0.69
N ASP A 125 -0.15 9.75 0.32
CA ASP A 125 -0.52 10.99 1.01
C ASP A 125 -1.75 11.61 0.33
N ALA A 126 -2.77 11.91 1.14
CA ALA A 126 -3.97 12.63 0.70
C ALA A 126 -3.65 14.04 0.19
N THR A 127 -2.46 14.55 0.52
CA THR A 127 -1.95 15.82 0.01
C THR A 127 -1.25 15.71 -1.34
N SER A 128 -0.99 14.51 -1.89
CA SER A 128 -0.51 14.38 -3.27
C SER A 128 -1.64 14.80 -4.23
N ALA A 129 -1.56 16.05 -4.70
CA ALA A 129 -2.54 16.53 -5.65
C ALA A 129 -2.42 15.77 -6.97
N ARG A 130 -3.54 15.23 -7.44
CA ARG A 130 -3.67 14.63 -8.79
C ARG A 130 -3.37 15.63 -9.91
N HIS A 131 -3.50 16.91 -9.62
CA HIS A 131 -3.15 18.01 -10.52
C HIS A 131 -1.70 18.43 -10.31
N THR A 132 -0.96 18.57 -11.40
CA THR A 132 0.41 19.10 -11.38
C THR A 132 0.56 20.17 -12.45
N GLY A 133 1.02 21.34 -12.04
CA GLY A 133 1.47 22.41 -12.91
C GLY A 133 3.00 22.45 -12.93
N TYR A 134 3.55 22.72 -14.10
CA TYR A 134 4.98 22.86 -14.31
C TYR A 134 5.27 24.26 -14.83
N GLY A 135 6.18 24.97 -14.16
CA GLY A 135 6.75 26.22 -14.63
C GLY A 135 8.13 26.01 -15.23
N LEU A 136 8.56 26.97 -16.06
CA LEU A 136 9.93 26.99 -16.55
C LEU A 136 10.87 27.42 -15.42
N MET A 137 11.92 26.63 -15.17
CA MET A 137 12.92 26.93 -14.16
C MET A 137 13.79 28.10 -14.61
N ASP A 138 13.76 29.19 -13.84
CA ASP A 138 14.76 30.25 -13.92
C ASP A 138 16.02 29.84 -13.14
N LEU A 139 17.12 30.58 -13.24
CA LEU A 139 18.40 30.25 -12.59
C LEU A 139 18.45 30.60 -11.09
N ARG A 140 17.29 30.80 -10.45
CA ARG A 140 17.18 31.22 -9.04
C ARG A 140 16.76 30.16 -8.00
N PRO A 141 16.57 28.86 -8.26
CA PRO A 141 16.08 27.96 -7.22
C PRO A 141 17.22 27.61 -6.26
N TRP A 142 16.95 27.68 -4.96
CA TRP A 142 17.90 27.27 -3.92
C TRP A 142 18.15 25.74 -3.87
N ARG A 143 17.35 24.94 -4.58
CA ARG A 143 17.52 23.48 -4.72
C ARG A 143 17.12 23.03 -6.13
N MET A 144 18.02 22.36 -6.82
CA MET A 144 17.79 21.82 -8.16
C MET A 144 18.21 20.36 -8.19
N ASN A 145 17.35 19.50 -8.73
CA ASN A 145 17.67 18.11 -9.00
C ASN A 145 18.07 17.97 -10.46
N LEU A 146 19.20 17.32 -10.68
CA LEU A 146 19.72 17.03 -12.00
C LEU A 146 19.42 15.58 -12.39
N VAL A 147 18.74 15.38 -13.52
CA VAL A 147 18.49 14.06 -14.09
C VAL A 147 19.22 13.92 -15.41
N MET A 148 19.93 12.81 -15.57
CA MET A 148 20.60 12.48 -16.82
C MET A 148 20.57 10.98 -17.09
N HIS A 149 20.53 10.65 -18.37
CA HIS A 149 20.80 9.29 -18.83
C HIS A 149 22.30 9.14 -19.04
N TYR A 150 22.85 8.01 -18.60
CA TYR A 150 24.23 7.62 -18.87
C TYR A 150 24.25 6.28 -19.61
N ARG A 151 25.37 5.99 -20.29
CA ARG A 151 25.62 4.70 -20.93
C ARG A 151 26.85 4.07 -20.27
N GLY A 152 26.81 2.77 -20.02
CA GLY A 152 27.90 2.04 -19.38
C GLY A 152 27.71 1.87 -17.87
N GLU A 153 28.81 1.79 -17.13
CA GLU A 153 28.81 1.51 -15.70
C GLU A 153 28.48 2.76 -14.86
N GLN A 154 27.60 2.62 -13.87
CA GLN A 154 27.16 3.72 -13.01
C GLN A 154 28.34 4.40 -12.29
N ALA A 155 29.29 3.61 -11.76
CA ALA A 155 30.42 4.13 -11.01
C ALA A 155 31.28 5.09 -11.86
N GLN A 156 31.52 4.73 -13.13
CA GLN A 156 32.28 5.55 -14.07
C GLN A 156 31.52 6.83 -14.44
N ALA A 157 30.21 6.74 -14.65
CA ALA A 157 29.37 7.91 -14.92
C ALA A 157 29.36 8.90 -13.74
N ILE A 158 29.28 8.40 -12.50
CA ILE A 158 29.36 9.23 -11.29
C ILE A 158 30.72 9.91 -11.18
N ALA A 159 31.81 9.18 -11.42
CA ALA A 159 33.17 9.74 -11.38
C ALA A 159 33.34 10.85 -12.43
N ALA A 160 32.89 10.62 -13.67
CA ALA A 160 32.93 11.60 -14.75
C ALA A 160 32.08 12.85 -14.43
N LEU A 161 30.88 12.66 -13.87
CA LEU A 161 30.02 13.76 -13.45
C LEU A 161 30.67 14.60 -12.34
N ARG A 162 31.26 13.96 -11.33
CA ARG A 162 31.97 14.66 -10.26
C ARG A 162 33.14 15.48 -10.81
N GLN A 163 33.92 14.90 -11.71
CA GLN A 163 35.04 15.60 -12.33
C GLN A 163 34.55 16.83 -13.10
N ALA A 164 33.51 16.70 -13.93
CA ALA A 164 32.94 17.81 -14.69
C ALA A 164 32.39 18.94 -13.80
N ILE A 165 31.86 18.61 -12.62
CA ILE A 165 31.37 19.61 -11.65
C ILE A 165 32.53 20.34 -11.00
N VAL A 166 33.57 19.62 -10.57
CA VAL A 166 34.78 20.22 -10.01
C VAL A 166 35.49 21.13 -11.03
N ASP A 167 35.51 20.74 -12.30
CA ASP A 167 36.10 21.55 -13.38
C ASP A 167 35.30 22.85 -13.63
N LEU A 168 33.99 22.85 -13.34
CA LEU A 168 33.12 24.03 -13.49
C LEU A 168 33.19 24.95 -12.27
N ASP A 169 33.09 24.38 -11.07
CA ASP A 169 33.13 25.09 -9.80
C ASP A 169 33.60 24.13 -8.70
N ALA A 170 34.79 24.40 -8.15
CA ALA A 170 35.40 23.57 -7.12
C ALA A 170 34.64 23.61 -5.78
N ASP A 171 33.85 24.67 -5.53
CA ASP A 171 33.06 24.83 -4.31
C ASP A 171 31.64 24.23 -4.45
N ALA A 172 31.24 23.82 -5.66
CA ALA A 172 29.93 23.21 -5.91
C ALA A 172 29.82 21.84 -5.22
N THR A 173 29.02 21.78 -4.16
CA THR A 173 28.78 20.54 -3.42
C THR A 173 27.61 19.77 -4.02
N VAL A 174 27.88 18.59 -4.58
CA VAL A 174 26.83 17.63 -4.96
C VAL A 174 26.40 16.85 -3.72
N HIS A 175 25.18 17.08 -3.25
CA HIS A 175 24.73 16.54 -1.98
C HIS A 175 24.50 15.02 -2.02
N ASP A 176 23.90 14.51 -3.10
CA ASP A 176 23.62 13.08 -3.25
C ASP A 176 23.57 12.67 -4.73
N ILE A 177 24.25 11.57 -5.08
CA ILE A 177 24.24 11.00 -6.42
C ILE A 177 23.75 9.57 -6.31
N GLN A 178 22.48 9.38 -6.64
CA GLN A 178 21.83 8.07 -6.56
C GLN A 178 21.07 7.73 -7.82
N SER A 179 20.82 6.43 -8.03
CA SER A 179 20.00 6.00 -9.16
C SER A 179 18.54 6.43 -8.93
N TYR A 180 17.87 6.87 -10.00
CA TYR A 180 16.47 7.27 -9.94
C TYR A 180 15.57 6.14 -9.41
N GLN A 181 15.89 4.88 -9.71
CA GLN A 181 15.19 3.71 -9.17
C GLN A 181 15.37 3.56 -7.67
N SER A 182 16.56 3.80 -7.14
CA SER A 182 16.83 3.74 -5.69
C SER A 182 16.05 4.82 -4.95
N LEU A 183 16.00 6.02 -5.54
CA LEU A 183 15.31 7.19 -4.99
C LEU A 183 13.80 6.97 -4.88
N ILE A 184 13.16 6.35 -5.88
CA ILE A 184 11.74 5.98 -5.82
C ILE A 184 11.48 4.79 -4.87
N LYS A 185 12.42 3.84 -4.77
CA LYS A 185 12.26 2.65 -3.93
C LYS A 185 12.43 2.91 -2.44
N GLN A 186 13.25 3.89 -2.04
CA GLN A 186 13.54 4.17 -0.63
C GLN A 186 12.26 4.42 0.22
N PRO A 187 11.31 5.29 -0.18
CA PRO A 187 10.05 5.46 0.54
C PRO A 187 9.20 4.18 0.62
N LEU A 188 9.30 3.30 -0.40
CA LEU A 188 8.56 2.05 -0.46
C LEU A 188 9.15 0.97 0.47
N LEU A 189 10.40 1.09 0.92
CA LEU A 189 11.02 0.10 1.82
C LEU A 189 10.36 0.07 3.20
N LEU A 190 9.97 1.21 3.74
CA LEU A 190 9.22 1.28 5.01
C LEU A 190 7.88 0.55 4.87
N MET A 191 7.16 0.80 3.77
CA MET A 191 5.87 0.17 3.47
C MET A 191 6.00 -1.34 3.23
N ALA A 192 7.05 -1.76 2.52
CA ALA A 192 7.36 -3.18 2.32
C ALA A 192 7.61 -3.88 3.66
N SER A 193 8.29 -3.21 4.60
CA SER A 193 8.59 -3.75 5.92
C SER A 193 7.33 -3.88 6.78
N LEU A 194 6.44 -2.87 6.77
CA LEU A 194 5.14 -2.94 7.43
C LEU A 194 4.27 -4.07 6.84
N ASN A 195 4.24 -4.19 5.51
CA ASN A 195 3.52 -5.26 4.84
C ASN A 195 4.02 -6.65 5.29
N GLN A 196 5.34 -6.83 5.43
CA GLN A 196 5.90 -8.08 5.95
C GLN A 196 5.46 -8.37 7.38
N ILE A 197 5.44 -7.37 8.27
CA ILE A 197 4.98 -7.54 9.66
C ILE A 197 3.51 -7.95 9.70
N PHE A 198 2.63 -7.30 8.94
CA PHE A 198 1.21 -7.66 8.88
C PHE A 198 0.99 -9.05 8.27
N LEU A 199 1.77 -9.42 7.24
CA LEU A 199 1.70 -10.75 6.64
C LEU A 199 2.07 -11.83 7.65
N VAL A 200 3.20 -11.66 8.35
CA VAL A 200 3.62 -12.59 9.42
C VAL A 200 2.59 -12.64 10.55
N GLY A 201 2.09 -11.48 10.99
CA GLY A 201 1.04 -11.40 12.00
C GLY A 201 -0.24 -12.14 11.59
N GLY A 202 -0.66 -11.99 10.33
CA GLY A 202 -1.79 -12.71 9.75
C GLY A 202 -1.58 -14.22 9.72
N LEU A 203 -0.38 -14.68 9.33
CA LEU A 203 -0.04 -16.11 9.36
C LEU A 203 -0.05 -16.69 10.78
N VAL A 204 0.48 -15.96 11.77
CA VAL A 204 0.46 -16.36 13.18
C VAL A 204 -0.97 -16.45 13.70
N ALA A 205 -1.80 -15.42 13.43
CA ALA A 205 -3.20 -15.42 13.82
C ALA A 205 -3.97 -16.59 13.19
N LEU A 206 -3.69 -16.90 11.92
CA LEU A 206 -4.29 -18.04 11.23
C LEU A 206 -3.87 -19.37 11.86
N PHE A 207 -2.60 -19.54 12.20
CA PHE A 207 -2.12 -20.74 12.88
C PHE A 207 -2.74 -20.90 14.26
N LEU A 208 -2.87 -19.80 15.02
CA LEU A 208 -3.54 -19.78 16.32
C LEU A 208 -5.02 -20.19 16.19
N ALA A 209 -5.72 -19.66 15.18
CA ALA A 209 -7.11 -20.02 14.89
C ALA A 209 -7.25 -21.50 14.51
N ALA A 210 -6.38 -22.02 13.63
CA ALA A 210 -6.37 -23.42 13.23
C ALA A 210 -6.09 -24.36 14.41
N SER A 211 -5.15 -23.99 15.30
CA SER A 211 -4.87 -24.71 16.54
C SER A 211 -6.08 -24.73 17.48
N GLY A 212 -6.78 -23.60 17.62
CA GLY A 212 -8.02 -23.50 18.40
C GLY A 212 -9.13 -24.43 17.86
N ILE A 213 -9.32 -24.47 16.54
CA ILE A 213 -10.27 -25.37 15.89
C ILE A 213 -9.87 -26.84 16.13
N TYR A 214 -8.58 -27.18 16.01
CA TYR A 214 -8.08 -28.52 16.30
C TYR A 214 -8.37 -28.94 17.75
N ALA A 215 -8.07 -28.06 18.73
CA ALA A 215 -8.31 -28.32 20.14
C ALA A 215 -9.80 -28.52 20.44
N MET A 216 -10.66 -27.68 19.86
CA MET A 216 -12.11 -27.77 20.06
C MET A 216 -12.68 -29.04 19.41
N ALA A 217 -12.22 -29.40 18.21
CA ALA A 217 -12.60 -30.63 17.52
C ALA A 217 -12.14 -31.88 18.31
N ALA A 218 -10.87 -31.94 18.72
CA ALA A 218 -10.33 -33.04 19.51
C ALA A 218 -11.09 -33.23 20.83
N ASN A 219 -11.43 -32.15 21.53
CA ASN A 219 -12.21 -32.20 22.75
C ASN A 219 -13.65 -32.71 22.50
N SER A 220 -14.30 -32.25 21.42
CA SER A 220 -15.65 -32.70 21.07
C SER A 220 -15.72 -34.21 20.78
N ILE A 221 -14.69 -34.75 20.12
CA ILE A 221 -14.60 -36.19 19.82
C ILE A 221 -14.32 -36.97 21.11
N ALA A 222 -13.44 -36.47 21.98
CA ALA A 222 -13.16 -37.10 23.27
C ALA A 222 -14.41 -37.20 24.15
N LEU A 223 -15.21 -36.12 24.23
CA LEU A 223 -16.47 -36.08 24.97
C LEU A 223 -17.54 -37.02 24.39
N ARG A 224 -17.53 -37.27 23.07
CA ARG A 224 -18.49 -38.16 22.39
C ARG A 224 -17.97 -39.59 22.17
N SER A 225 -16.83 -39.94 22.75
CA SER A 225 -16.20 -41.26 22.59
C SER A 225 -17.12 -42.43 22.98
N GLN A 226 -18.00 -42.25 23.98
CA GLN A 226 -18.98 -43.25 24.40
C GLN A 226 -20.09 -43.49 23.35
N GLU A 227 -20.57 -42.44 22.68
CA GLU A 227 -21.55 -42.55 21.59
C GLU A 227 -20.92 -43.22 20.35
N ILE A 228 -19.66 -42.91 20.07
CA ILE A 228 -18.91 -43.50 18.96
C ILE A 228 -18.66 -45.00 19.21
N ALA A 229 -18.30 -45.37 20.43
CA ALA A 229 -18.07 -46.76 20.81
C ALA A 229 -19.35 -47.61 20.74
N THR A 230 -20.48 -47.07 21.20
CA THR A 230 -21.78 -47.75 21.12
C THR A 230 -22.29 -47.89 19.68
N ARG A 231 -22.14 -46.86 18.83
CA ARG A 231 -22.48 -46.96 17.39
C ARG A 231 -21.59 -47.93 16.62
N ARG A 232 -20.29 -48.01 16.95
CA ARG A 232 -19.39 -49.04 16.40
C ARG A 232 -19.83 -50.45 16.80
N ALA A 233 -20.24 -50.64 18.05
CA ALA A 233 -20.73 -51.95 18.53
C ALA A 233 -22.01 -52.40 17.80
N LEU A 234 -22.80 -51.43 17.31
CA LEU A 234 -24.00 -51.67 16.49
C LEU A 234 -23.71 -51.86 14.98
N GLY A 235 -22.44 -51.84 14.55
CA GLY A 235 -22.05 -52.07 13.16
C GLY A 235 -22.20 -50.86 12.23
N VAL A 236 -22.36 -49.65 12.78
CA VAL A 236 -22.44 -48.43 11.96
C VAL A 236 -21.08 -48.15 11.30
N PRO A 237 -21.02 -47.92 9.97
CA PRO A 237 -19.77 -47.67 9.27
C PRO A 237 -19.09 -46.38 9.74
N GLU A 238 -17.78 -46.44 9.98
CA GLU A 238 -16.97 -45.36 10.55
C GLU A 238 -17.07 -44.05 9.74
N GLY A 239 -17.27 -44.16 8.43
CA GLY A 239 -17.45 -43.01 7.53
C GLY A 239 -18.66 -42.13 7.86
N GLN A 240 -19.77 -42.70 8.38
CA GLN A 240 -20.95 -41.90 8.73
C GLN A 240 -20.72 -41.05 9.99
N VAL A 241 -19.90 -41.52 10.91
CA VAL A 241 -19.51 -40.77 12.12
C VAL A 241 -18.57 -39.63 11.74
N VAL A 242 -17.57 -39.92 10.91
CA VAL A 242 -16.61 -38.91 10.40
C VAL A 242 -17.33 -37.80 9.62
N LEU A 243 -18.29 -38.16 8.77
CA LEU A 243 -19.04 -37.20 7.95
C LEU A 243 -19.80 -36.17 8.80
N LEU A 244 -20.34 -36.58 9.95
CA LEU A 244 -21.06 -35.68 10.85
C LEU A 244 -20.16 -34.56 11.40
N PHE A 245 -18.96 -34.93 11.84
CA PHE A 245 -17.98 -33.97 12.38
C PHE A 245 -17.37 -33.09 11.29
N VAL A 246 -17.06 -33.66 10.13
CA VAL A 246 -16.57 -32.89 8.98
C VAL A 246 -17.62 -31.89 8.52
N ARG A 247 -18.91 -32.27 8.46
CA ARG A 247 -19.98 -31.34 8.06
C ARG A 247 -20.15 -30.19 9.06
N GLN A 248 -20.00 -30.46 10.35
CA GLN A 248 -20.04 -29.43 11.38
C GLN A 248 -18.85 -28.47 11.28
N ALA A 249 -17.65 -28.98 11.04
CA ALA A 249 -16.46 -28.17 10.83
C ALA A 249 -16.56 -27.32 9.53
N LEU A 250 -17.07 -27.91 8.45
CA LEU A 250 -17.32 -27.20 7.19
C LEU A 250 -18.35 -26.08 7.35
N TRP A 251 -19.41 -26.28 8.15
CA TRP A 251 -20.38 -25.24 8.43
C TRP A 251 -19.76 -24.06 9.20
N GLN A 252 -18.98 -24.34 10.23
CA GLN A 252 -18.25 -23.30 10.98
C GLN A 252 -17.24 -22.55 10.10
N LEU A 253 -16.53 -23.27 9.24
CA LEU A 253 -15.62 -22.69 8.25
C LEU A 253 -16.35 -21.77 7.27
N ALA A 254 -17.50 -22.22 6.73
CA ALA A 254 -18.28 -21.44 5.77
C ALA A 254 -18.75 -20.11 6.38
N VAL A 255 -19.31 -20.14 7.59
CA VAL A 255 -19.75 -18.94 8.30
C VAL A 255 -18.57 -17.99 8.56
N GLY A 256 -17.45 -18.52 9.07
CA GLY A 256 -16.24 -17.75 9.31
C GLY A 256 -15.68 -17.09 8.04
N LEU A 257 -15.63 -17.83 6.93
CA LEU A 257 -15.19 -17.31 5.63
C LEU A 257 -16.11 -16.21 5.11
N THR A 258 -17.43 -16.40 5.17
CA THR A 258 -18.38 -15.37 4.72
C THR A 258 -18.24 -14.08 5.50
N LEU A 259 -18.12 -14.16 6.84
CA LEU A 259 -17.93 -12.98 7.68
C LEU A 259 -16.56 -12.34 7.45
N GLY A 260 -15.50 -13.14 7.34
CA GLY A 260 -14.13 -12.66 7.11
C GLY A 260 -13.98 -11.95 5.77
N ILE A 261 -14.50 -12.54 4.69
CA ILE A 261 -14.52 -11.92 3.36
C ILE A 261 -15.35 -10.63 3.41
N GLY A 262 -16.54 -10.66 4.02
CA GLY A 262 -17.38 -9.47 4.16
C GLY A 262 -16.66 -8.31 4.88
N ALA A 263 -16.01 -8.61 6.01
CA ALA A 263 -15.23 -7.62 6.75
C ALA A 263 -14.02 -7.09 5.96
N ALA A 264 -13.31 -7.97 5.24
CA ALA A 264 -12.19 -7.59 4.39
C ALA A 264 -12.62 -6.67 3.24
N LEU A 265 -13.72 -7.00 2.57
CA LEU A 265 -14.29 -6.16 1.51
C LEU A 265 -14.70 -4.79 2.07
N TRP A 266 -15.40 -4.76 3.20
CA TRP A 266 -15.82 -3.52 3.86
C TRP A 266 -14.63 -2.63 4.22
N LEU A 267 -13.60 -3.19 4.87
CA LEU A 267 -12.41 -2.44 5.26
C LEU A 267 -11.64 -1.95 4.02
N SER A 268 -11.55 -2.78 2.97
CA SER A 268 -10.90 -2.39 1.71
C SER A 268 -11.65 -1.26 1.00
N ALA A 269 -12.98 -1.25 1.03
CA ALA A 269 -13.78 -0.17 0.44
C ALA A 269 -13.55 1.16 1.15
N GLN A 270 -13.41 1.15 2.48
CA GLN A 270 -13.09 2.34 3.26
C GLN A 270 -11.69 2.90 2.95
N LEU A 271 -10.74 2.02 2.59
CA LEU A 271 -9.36 2.40 2.25
C LEU A 271 -9.17 2.75 0.77
N ALA A 272 -10.05 2.28 -0.12
CA ALA A 272 -9.96 2.50 -1.56
C ALA A 272 -10.02 3.98 -1.97
N GLY A 273 -10.65 4.83 -1.14
CA GLY A 273 -10.65 6.28 -1.36
C GLY A 273 -9.28 6.95 -1.22
N ALA A 274 -8.34 6.31 -0.53
CA ALA A 274 -7.00 6.84 -0.23
C ALA A 274 -5.87 6.14 -1.01
N MET A 275 -6.14 5.03 -1.71
CA MET A 275 -5.09 4.19 -2.31
C MET A 275 -5.45 3.77 -3.74
N ASN A 276 -4.57 4.05 -4.71
CA ASN A 276 -4.60 3.43 -6.04
C ASN A 276 -4.09 1.98 -5.91
N ILE A 277 -5.01 1.04 -5.65
CA ILE A 277 -4.69 -0.38 -5.56
C ILE A 277 -4.83 -1.00 -6.96
N ASP A 278 -3.79 -1.71 -7.41
CA ASP A 278 -3.85 -2.48 -8.66
C ASP A 278 -4.96 -3.55 -8.60
N PRO A 279 -5.95 -3.54 -9.52
CA PRO A 279 -7.08 -4.45 -9.49
C PRO A 279 -6.68 -5.93 -9.50
N ASN A 280 -5.57 -6.25 -10.17
CA ASN A 280 -5.11 -7.63 -10.33
C ASN A 280 -4.55 -8.21 -9.01
N SER A 281 -3.78 -7.40 -8.25
CA SER A 281 -3.25 -7.80 -6.94
C SER A 281 -4.36 -8.08 -5.93
N TYR A 282 -5.44 -7.28 -5.98
CA TYR A 282 -6.60 -7.45 -5.13
C TYR A 282 -7.32 -8.79 -5.37
N VAL A 283 -7.50 -9.17 -6.64
CA VAL A 283 -8.14 -10.45 -7.01
C VAL A 283 -7.32 -11.64 -6.52
N TRP A 284 -5.99 -11.61 -6.70
CA TRP A 284 -5.11 -12.68 -6.21
C TRP A 284 -5.12 -12.80 -4.69
N ALA A 285 -5.16 -11.69 -3.96
CA ALA A 285 -5.26 -11.72 -2.49
C ALA A 285 -6.62 -12.28 -2.03
N LEU A 286 -7.71 -11.84 -2.66
CA LEU A 286 -9.08 -12.25 -2.30
C LEU A 286 -9.36 -13.73 -2.61
N LEU A 287 -8.71 -14.32 -3.61
CA LEU A 287 -8.83 -15.75 -3.92
C LEU A 287 -7.78 -16.59 -3.19
N GLY A 288 -6.53 -16.12 -3.13
CA GLY A 288 -5.40 -16.85 -2.59
C GLY A 288 -5.50 -17.06 -1.07
N ILE A 289 -5.86 -16.01 -0.31
CA ILE A 289 -5.91 -16.09 1.16
C ILE A 289 -7.02 -17.04 1.63
N PRO A 290 -8.28 -16.94 1.16
CA PRO A 290 -9.33 -17.89 1.53
C PRO A 290 -9.00 -19.33 1.12
N GLY A 291 -8.42 -19.52 -0.07
CA GLY A 291 -7.99 -20.84 -0.52
C GLY A 291 -6.97 -21.47 0.42
N PHE A 292 -5.99 -20.68 0.87
CA PHE A 292 -4.98 -21.14 1.83
C PHE A 292 -5.59 -21.47 3.20
N ILE A 293 -6.53 -20.65 3.69
CA ILE A 293 -7.27 -20.90 4.95
C ILE A 293 -8.04 -22.22 4.87
N VAL A 294 -8.73 -22.48 3.75
CA VAL A 294 -9.48 -23.72 3.53
C VAL A 294 -8.56 -24.93 3.62
N ILE A 295 -7.40 -24.89 2.96
CA ILE A 295 -6.40 -25.97 3.01
C ILE A 295 -5.92 -26.22 4.44
N LEU A 296 -5.60 -25.16 5.19
CA LEU A 296 -5.14 -25.27 6.58
C LEU A 296 -6.20 -25.87 7.51
N VAL A 297 -7.46 -25.43 7.39
CA VAL A 297 -8.55 -25.95 8.23
C VAL A 297 -8.88 -27.41 7.87
N LEU A 298 -8.84 -27.77 6.59
CA LEU A 298 -8.98 -29.17 6.18
C LEU A 298 -7.87 -30.05 6.76
N LEU A 299 -6.62 -29.61 6.69
CA LEU A 299 -5.49 -30.33 7.29
C LEU A 299 -5.68 -30.47 8.82
N ALA A 300 -6.03 -29.39 9.51
CA ALA A 300 -6.24 -29.38 10.95
C ALA A 300 -7.42 -30.28 11.40
N THR A 301 -8.45 -30.46 10.58
CA THR A 301 -9.63 -31.27 10.90
C THR A 301 -9.46 -32.75 10.53
N LEU A 302 -8.75 -33.07 9.45
CA LEU A 302 -8.52 -34.45 9.00
C LEU A 302 -7.45 -35.19 9.82
N LEU A 303 -6.45 -34.47 10.35
CA LEU A 303 -5.39 -35.03 11.20
C LEU A 303 -5.88 -35.70 12.50
N PRO A 304 -6.74 -35.08 13.34
CA PRO A 304 -7.23 -35.71 14.56
C PRO A 304 -8.17 -36.90 14.27
N VAL A 305 -8.99 -36.78 13.21
CA VAL A 305 -9.90 -37.86 12.78
C VAL A 305 -9.12 -39.11 12.38
N SER A 306 -8.11 -38.96 11.52
CA SER A 306 -7.28 -40.08 11.08
C SER A 306 -6.49 -40.73 12.21
N ARG A 307 -5.98 -39.94 13.17
CA ARG A 307 -5.28 -40.45 14.36
C ARG A 307 -6.17 -41.28 15.29
N GLN A 308 -7.45 -40.92 15.47
CA GLN A 308 -8.34 -41.67 16.36
C GLN A 308 -8.91 -42.95 15.73
N LEU A 309 -9.00 -43.02 14.40
CA LEU A 309 -9.42 -44.25 13.69
C LEU A 309 -8.39 -45.38 13.82
N GLN A 310 -7.12 -45.06 14.10
CA GLN A 310 -6.06 -46.05 14.29
C GLN A 310 -6.02 -46.66 15.70
N VAL A 311 -6.79 -46.16 16.67
CA VAL A 311 -6.80 -46.69 18.04
C VAL A 311 -7.82 -47.83 18.16
N PRO A 312 -7.41 -49.07 18.50
CA PRO A 312 -8.33 -50.20 18.59
C PRO A 312 -9.42 -50.00 19.66
N PRO A 313 -10.70 -50.33 19.37
CA PRO A 313 -11.86 -50.06 20.25
C PRO A 313 -11.80 -50.76 21.61
N LEU A 314 -11.04 -51.85 21.71
CA LEU A 314 -10.94 -52.66 22.92
C LEU A 314 -10.24 -51.95 24.10
N ARG A 315 -9.51 -50.84 23.86
CA ARG A 315 -8.81 -50.12 24.94
C ARG A 315 -9.72 -49.26 25.82
N HIS A 316 -10.92 -48.90 25.34
CA HIS A 316 -11.86 -48.04 26.08
C HIS A 316 -12.89 -48.81 26.93
N LEU A 317 -13.17 -50.08 26.60
CA LEU A 317 -14.10 -50.92 27.36
C LEU A 317 -13.45 -51.56 28.62
N GLY A 318 -12.12 -51.61 28.71
CA GLY A 318 -11.41 -52.20 29.85
C GLY A 318 -11.24 -51.29 31.08
N ARG A 319 -11.85 -50.10 31.11
CA ARG A 319 -11.67 -49.10 32.20
C ARG A 319 -12.90 -48.85 33.07
N VAL A 320 -13.91 -49.72 32.98
CA VAL A 320 -15.10 -49.66 33.85
C VAL A 320 -15.16 -50.89 34.75
N SER A 321 -14.40 -50.87 35.85
CA SER A 321 -14.73 -51.61 37.08
C SER A 321 -13.78 -51.23 38.21
N GLY A 322 -14.23 -50.32 39.08
CA GLY A 322 -13.61 -50.05 40.39
C GLY A 322 -13.86 -48.62 40.87
N PRO A 323 -14.54 -48.40 42.02
CA PRO A 323 -14.68 -47.05 42.59
C PRO A 323 -13.29 -46.51 42.96
N ARG A 324 -12.97 -45.30 42.49
CA ARG A 324 -11.76 -44.56 42.88
C ARG A 324 -11.85 -44.23 44.38
N GLN A 325 -11.17 -45.01 45.21
CA GLN A 325 -10.71 -44.53 46.51
C GLN A 325 -9.65 -43.47 46.22
N VAL A 326 -10.00 -42.20 46.49
CA VAL A 326 -9.05 -41.09 46.45
C VAL A 326 -8.21 -41.21 47.71
N ASP A 327 -6.95 -41.63 47.55
CA ASP A 327 -5.99 -41.65 48.65
C ASP A 327 -5.55 -40.21 48.96
N MET A 328 -6.07 -39.67 50.05
CA MET A 328 -5.88 -38.27 50.47
C MET A 328 -4.45 -38.00 50.98
N SER A 329 -3.64 -39.05 51.17
CA SER A 329 -2.27 -38.95 51.68
C SER A 329 -1.26 -38.41 50.65
N ASP A 330 -1.54 -38.55 49.35
CA ASP A 330 -0.67 -38.08 48.27
C ASP A 330 -0.75 -36.56 48.06
N TRP A 331 -1.89 -35.95 48.39
CA TRP A 331 -2.10 -34.50 48.30
C TRP A 331 -1.29 -33.72 49.36
N ILE A 332 -1.05 -34.30 50.53
CA ILE A 332 -0.31 -33.66 51.62
C ILE A 332 1.20 -33.66 51.35
N ARG A 333 1.72 -34.65 50.59
CA ARG A 333 3.15 -34.72 50.26
C ARG A 333 3.60 -33.70 49.21
N HIS A 334 2.68 -33.08 48.48
CA HIS A 334 2.98 -32.16 47.38
C HIS A 334 2.41 -30.74 47.55
N SER A 335 1.77 -30.43 48.68
CA SER A 335 1.34 -29.07 48.99
C SER A 335 2.47 -28.28 49.67
N THR A 336 3.07 -27.34 48.95
CA THR A 336 3.95 -26.32 49.54
C THR A 336 3.08 -25.28 50.25
N VAL A 337 3.11 -25.27 51.59
CA VAL A 337 2.47 -24.26 52.43
C VAL A 337 3.45 -23.10 52.64
N LEU A 338 3.12 -21.93 52.09
CA LEU A 338 3.86 -20.70 52.32
C LEU A 338 3.19 -19.91 53.45
N LEU A 339 3.88 -19.81 54.58
CA LEU A 339 3.54 -18.90 55.68
C LEU A 339 4.31 -17.59 55.47
N PHE A 340 3.57 -16.48 55.43
CA PHE A 340 4.12 -15.13 55.48
C PHE A 340 3.91 -14.55 56.88
N PRO A 341 4.79 -13.63 57.34
CA PRO A 341 4.63 -12.92 58.61
C PRO A 341 3.43 -11.99 58.63
#